data_AF-A0A949XIQ3-F1
#
_entry.id   AF-A0A949XIQ3-F1
#
_cell.length_a   1.000
_cell.length_b   1.000
_cell.length_c   1.000
_cell.angle_alpha   90.00
_cell.angle_beta   90.00
_cell.angle_gamma   90.00
#
_symmetry.space_group_name_H-M   'P 1'
#
loop_
_entity.id
_entity.type
_entity.pdbx_description
1 polymer ?
#
loop_
_entity_poly.entity_id
_entity_poly.type
_entity_poly.pdbx_seq_one_letter_code
_entity_poly.pdbx_strand_id
1 'polypeptide(L)'
;LKLFFNSNVGYIYSIQNGTAWRQLDIDGNLIEMTQNSGGVVDIGGAGSSFKLNVNGDTYTNGWFRSNGTAGWYSQTYGGGWYMSDGTWIRSYGSKPMFESAGLDTGAASGINCGGGMGGGYTLQVCGGSGILAVGYYLSSDMRLKHDIQAAHKGLAAVDGLRTVTFRWNDTNKDDYGVIAQEVQKVLPEVIGHRDDGMLSVQYDKLVLPVIEAVKELHAMIVDLEAKVAGLLQWQSDTDKRLDAMQAEIQALKAANDNLAHQNDELRKLVTGAQKK
;
A
#
# COMPACT_ATOMS: atom_id res chain seq x y z
N LEU A 1 70.34 -8.20 -37.44
CA LEU A 1 70.14 -9.08 -36.28
C LEU A 1 71.17 -8.69 -35.22
N LYS A 2 70.76 -8.04 -34.12
CA LYS A 2 71.64 -7.82 -32.96
C LYS A 2 71.21 -8.82 -31.90
N LEU A 3 72.08 -9.77 -31.60
CA LEU A 3 71.87 -10.77 -30.56
C LEU A 3 72.68 -10.34 -29.35
N PHE A 4 72.02 -10.13 -28.22
CA PHE A 4 72.68 -9.87 -26.95
C PHE A 4 72.70 -11.16 -26.15
N PHE A 5 73.88 -11.56 -25.72
CA PHE A 5 74.08 -12.77 -24.91
C PHE A 5 74.66 -12.34 -23.56
N ASN A 6 73.97 -12.66 -22.47
CA ASN A 6 74.52 -12.56 -21.12
C ASN A 6 74.41 -13.95 -20.48
N SER A 7 75.53 -14.46 -20.00
CA SER A 7 75.75 -15.89 -19.74
C SER A 7 75.24 -16.39 -18.39
N ASN A 8 74.25 -15.74 -17.75
CA ASN A 8 73.79 -16.23 -16.43
C ASN A 8 72.29 -16.15 -16.10
N VAL A 9 71.39 -15.59 -16.93
CA VAL A 9 69.92 -15.67 -16.70
C VAL A 9 69.14 -15.50 -18.02
N GLY A 10 68.32 -16.49 -18.43
CA GLY A 10 67.14 -16.40 -19.34
C GLY A 10 67.27 -15.76 -20.74
N TYR A 11 66.98 -16.49 -21.82
CA TYR A 11 67.02 -15.97 -23.20
C TYR A 11 65.78 -15.13 -23.57
N ILE A 12 65.99 -14.02 -24.31
CA ILE A 12 64.96 -13.21 -25.00
C ILE A 12 65.42 -13.03 -26.45
N TYR A 13 64.63 -13.52 -27.42
CA TYR A 13 64.87 -13.21 -28.83
C TYR A 13 64.10 -11.97 -29.22
N SER A 14 64.78 -10.98 -29.82
CA SER A 14 64.14 -9.85 -30.47
C SER A 14 64.40 -9.86 -31.98
N ILE A 15 63.32 -9.96 -32.75
CA ILE A 15 63.38 -9.80 -34.21
C ILE A 15 62.80 -8.43 -34.52
N GLN A 16 63.68 -7.50 -34.88
CA GLN A 16 63.28 -6.18 -35.34
C GLN A 16 62.96 -6.25 -36.84
N ASN A 17 61.72 -5.92 -37.19
CA ASN A 17 61.31 -5.66 -38.57
C ASN A 17 60.63 -4.27 -38.61
N GLY A 18 61.40 -3.22 -38.90
CA GLY A 18 60.97 -1.83 -38.74
C GLY A 18 61.01 -1.33 -37.29
N THR A 19 59.93 -0.67 -36.81
CA THR A 19 59.82 -0.11 -35.45
C THR A 19 59.22 -1.08 -34.42
N ALA A 20 58.86 -2.30 -34.82
CA ALA A 20 58.24 -3.29 -33.93
C ALA A 20 59.29 -4.23 -33.31
N TRP A 21 59.05 -4.60 -32.05
CA TRP A 21 59.85 -5.56 -31.29
C TRP A 21 58.96 -6.75 -30.90
N ARG A 22 59.44 -7.97 -31.15
CA ARG A 22 58.80 -9.21 -30.73
C ARG A 22 59.68 -9.91 -29.72
N GLN A 23 59.13 -10.41 -28.62
CA GLN A 23 59.87 -11.13 -27.59
C GLN A 23 59.35 -12.57 -27.51
N LEU A 24 60.25 -13.54 -27.40
CA LEU A 24 59.90 -14.94 -27.12
C LEU A 24 60.40 -15.28 -25.72
N ASP A 25 59.65 -16.05 -24.95
CA ASP A 25 60.16 -16.64 -23.70
C ASP A 25 61.13 -17.81 -23.98
N ILE A 26 61.72 -18.37 -22.92
CA ILE A 26 62.75 -19.43 -22.99
C ILE A 26 62.24 -20.77 -23.57
N ASP A 27 60.92 -20.98 -23.57
CA ASP A 27 60.27 -22.18 -24.09
C ASP A 27 59.77 -22.00 -25.53
N GLY A 28 59.99 -20.81 -26.11
CA GLY A 28 59.61 -20.47 -27.48
C GLY A 28 58.19 -19.90 -27.63
N ASN A 29 57.53 -19.50 -26.54
CA ASN A 29 56.21 -18.86 -26.60
C ASN A 29 56.34 -17.38 -26.98
N LEU A 30 55.49 -16.92 -27.89
CA LEU A 30 55.52 -15.55 -28.41
C LEU A 30 54.85 -14.57 -27.43
N ILE A 31 55.60 -13.57 -26.99
CA ILE A 31 55.14 -12.37 -26.28
C ILE A 31 55.38 -11.17 -27.22
N GLU A 32 54.40 -10.84 -28.06
CA GLU A 32 54.47 -9.66 -28.93
C GLU A 32 54.12 -8.41 -28.10
N MET A 33 55.11 -7.59 -27.76
CA MET A 33 54.94 -6.33 -27.05
C MET A 33 55.62 -5.21 -27.85
N THR A 34 54.83 -4.40 -28.56
CA THR A 34 55.38 -3.24 -29.29
C THR A 34 55.27 -2.01 -28.41
N GLN A 35 56.42 -1.44 -28.01
CA GLN A 35 56.45 -0.24 -27.19
C GLN A 35 56.46 1.01 -28.09
N ASN A 36 55.52 1.94 -27.88
CA ASN A 36 55.68 3.34 -28.29
C ASN A 36 55.40 4.27 -27.11
N SER A 37 55.89 5.51 -27.23
CA SER A 37 56.20 6.54 -26.21
C SER A 37 55.10 6.91 -25.20
N GLY A 38 54.65 5.93 -24.41
CA GLY A 38 53.65 6.06 -23.35
C GLY A 38 53.53 4.85 -22.41
N GLY A 39 54.25 3.74 -22.64
CA GLY A 39 54.36 2.65 -21.66
C GLY A 39 53.08 1.80 -21.46
N VAL A 40 52.33 1.53 -22.53
CA VAL A 40 51.21 0.57 -22.57
C VAL A 40 51.71 -0.78 -23.13
N VAL A 41 51.12 -1.90 -22.72
CA VAL A 41 51.22 -3.16 -23.47
C VAL A 41 50.20 -3.10 -24.61
N ASP A 42 50.65 -2.66 -25.79
CA ASP A 42 49.80 -2.59 -26.97
C ASP A 42 49.73 -3.97 -27.66
N ILE A 43 48.53 -4.56 -27.71
CA ILE A 43 48.15 -5.55 -28.74
C ILE A 43 47.30 -4.79 -29.76
N GLY A 44 47.91 -4.23 -30.82
CA GLY A 44 47.16 -3.50 -31.87
C GLY A 44 47.75 -2.20 -32.43
N GLY A 45 49.01 -1.83 -32.13
CA GLY A 45 49.74 -0.75 -32.82
C GLY A 45 49.23 0.68 -32.59
N ALA A 46 50.04 1.66 -33.01
CA ALA A 46 49.70 3.09 -32.90
C ALA A 46 48.51 3.43 -33.80
N GLY A 47 47.33 3.65 -33.19
CA GLY A 47 46.10 4.05 -33.88
C GLY A 47 44.87 3.17 -33.65
N SER A 48 44.89 2.21 -32.72
CA SER A 48 43.70 1.40 -32.40
C SER A 48 42.72 2.11 -31.46
N SER A 49 41.42 1.87 -31.65
CA SER A 49 40.35 2.44 -30.84
C SER A 49 40.32 1.92 -29.39
N PHE A 50 40.99 0.81 -29.07
CA PHE A 50 41.02 0.18 -27.75
C PHE A 50 42.39 -0.42 -27.45
N LYS A 51 42.92 -0.19 -26.23
CA LYS A 51 44.28 -0.56 -25.80
C LYS A 51 44.51 -2.08 -25.66
N LEU A 52 43.44 -2.85 -25.47
CA LEU A 52 43.46 -4.31 -25.43
C LEU A 52 42.15 -4.81 -26.07
N ASN A 53 42.26 -5.57 -27.15
CA ASN A 53 41.14 -6.23 -27.81
C ASN A 53 41.37 -7.75 -27.79
N VAL A 54 40.49 -8.49 -27.13
CA VAL A 54 40.58 -9.95 -27.01
C VAL A 54 39.52 -10.56 -27.93
N ASN A 55 39.94 -11.35 -28.91
CA ASN A 55 39.03 -12.13 -29.74
C ASN A 55 38.69 -13.46 -29.03
N GLY A 56 37.78 -13.39 -28.06
CA GLY A 56 37.36 -14.53 -27.24
C GLY A 56 37.04 -14.11 -25.81
N ASP A 57 36.92 -15.12 -24.93
CA ASP A 57 36.60 -14.91 -23.53
C ASP A 57 37.81 -14.44 -22.70
N THR A 58 37.54 -13.66 -21.67
CA THR A 58 38.53 -13.28 -20.66
C THR A 58 38.17 -13.90 -19.32
N TYR A 59 39.13 -14.53 -18.65
CA TYR A 59 38.95 -15.12 -17.32
C TYR A 59 39.96 -14.53 -16.33
N THR A 60 39.49 -14.07 -15.17
CA THR A 60 40.35 -13.55 -14.09
C THR A 60 40.08 -14.28 -12.78
N ASN A 61 41.12 -14.82 -12.15
CA ASN A 61 41.03 -15.44 -10.81
C ASN A 61 40.89 -14.38 -9.68
N GLY A 62 40.56 -13.14 -10.03
CA GLY A 62 40.46 -11.99 -9.14
C GLY A 62 39.51 -10.94 -9.72
N TRP A 63 39.49 -9.76 -9.12
CA TRP A 63 38.57 -8.69 -9.50
C TRP A 63 38.84 -8.17 -10.91
N PHE A 64 37.82 -8.14 -11.77
CA PHE A 64 37.82 -7.31 -12.97
C PHE A 64 37.51 -5.86 -12.57
N ARG A 65 38.51 -4.97 -12.67
CA ARG A 65 38.41 -3.60 -12.15
C ARG A 65 38.40 -2.59 -13.30
N SER A 66 37.49 -1.63 -13.22
CA SER A 66 37.48 -0.41 -14.04
C SER A 66 37.88 0.80 -13.18
N ASN A 67 38.40 1.86 -13.81
CA ASN A 67 38.76 3.12 -13.16
C ASN A 67 38.18 4.29 -13.96
N GLY A 68 37.90 5.41 -13.28
CA GLY A 68 37.16 6.54 -13.81
C GLY A 68 35.67 6.26 -13.84
N THR A 69 34.96 6.91 -14.75
CA THR A 69 33.49 6.84 -14.82
C THR A 69 32.96 5.76 -15.78
N ALA A 70 33.86 5.09 -16.50
CA ALA A 70 33.51 3.98 -17.38
C ALA A 70 33.52 2.67 -16.60
N GLY A 71 32.59 1.77 -16.89
CA GLY A 71 32.55 0.44 -16.32
C GLY A 71 32.45 -0.64 -17.39
N TRP A 72 31.64 -1.66 -17.16
CA TRP A 72 31.37 -2.68 -18.17
C TRP A 72 30.40 -2.13 -19.22
N TYR A 73 30.71 -2.30 -20.50
CA TYR A 73 29.87 -1.84 -21.61
C TYR A 73 29.80 -2.91 -22.70
N SER A 74 28.59 -3.27 -23.10
CA SER A 74 28.31 -4.11 -24.25
C SER A 74 28.25 -3.24 -25.51
N GLN A 75 29.30 -3.29 -26.33
CA GLN A 75 29.39 -2.52 -27.58
C GLN A 75 28.24 -2.84 -28.55
N THR A 76 27.84 -4.10 -28.65
CA THR A 76 26.78 -4.56 -29.56
C THR A 76 25.39 -4.05 -29.15
N TYR A 77 25.08 -4.08 -27.86
CA TYR A 77 23.73 -3.79 -27.35
C TYR A 77 23.59 -2.41 -26.68
N GLY A 78 24.69 -1.65 -26.59
CA GLY A 78 24.74 -0.30 -26.06
C GLY A 78 24.31 -0.19 -24.60
N GLY A 79 24.48 -1.27 -23.81
CA GLY A 79 24.12 -1.36 -22.40
C GLY A 79 25.32 -1.66 -21.52
N GLY A 80 25.18 -1.56 -20.21
CA GLY A 80 26.34 -1.70 -19.32
C GLY A 80 26.08 -1.29 -17.88
N TRP A 81 27.14 -1.35 -17.09
CA TRP A 81 27.21 -0.91 -15.71
C TRP A 81 28.32 0.10 -15.54
N TYR A 82 28.02 1.25 -14.95
CA TYR A 82 29.02 2.28 -14.69
C TYR A 82 28.74 3.01 -13.37
N MET A 83 29.73 3.76 -12.88
CA MET A 83 29.63 4.62 -11.71
C MET A 83 30.16 6.00 -12.09
N SER A 84 29.44 7.07 -11.73
CA SER A 84 29.93 8.45 -11.90
C SER A 84 30.18 9.15 -10.55
N ASP A 85 29.93 8.45 -9.45
CA ASP A 85 30.20 8.84 -8.07
C ASP A 85 30.50 7.59 -7.22
N GLY A 86 30.83 7.80 -5.94
CA GLY A 86 31.09 6.71 -4.99
C GLY A 86 29.85 6.06 -4.39
N THR A 87 28.63 6.36 -4.89
CA THR A 87 27.38 5.95 -4.25
C THR A 87 26.58 4.97 -5.09
N TRP A 88 26.48 5.17 -6.40
CA TRP A 88 25.55 4.41 -7.25
C TRP A 88 26.24 3.64 -8.37
N ILE A 89 25.89 2.36 -8.49
CA ILE A 89 26.00 1.61 -9.73
C ILE A 89 24.80 1.96 -10.61
N ARG A 90 25.06 2.27 -11.88
CA ARG A 90 24.05 2.75 -12.83
C ARG A 90 23.99 1.87 -14.06
N SER A 91 22.78 1.62 -14.54
CA SER A 91 22.57 1.04 -15.87
C SER A 91 22.92 2.09 -16.94
N TYR A 92 23.78 1.71 -17.88
CA TYR A 92 24.16 2.59 -18.99
C TYR A 92 22.95 2.84 -19.90
N GLY A 93 22.68 4.12 -20.19
CA GLY A 93 21.53 4.53 -21.00
C GLY A 93 20.17 4.32 -20.33
N SER A 94 20.12 4.20 -19.00
CA SER A 94 18.88 3.96 -18.23
C SER A 94 18.12 2.72 -18.66
N LYS A 95 18.83 1.70 -19.18
CA LYS A 95 18.20 0.44 -19.59
C LYS A 95 17.66 -0.30 -18.36
N PRO A 96 16.48 -0.95 -18.47
CA PRO A 96 15.96 -1.77 -17.38
C PRO A 96 16.84 -3.00 -17.13
N MET A 97 16.78 -3.51 -15.90
CA MET A 97 17.33 -4.82 -15.53
C MET A 97 16.27 -5.90 -15.74
N PHE A 98 16.67 -7.03 -16.34
CA PHE A 98 15.81 -8.21 -16.45
C PHE A 98 16.38 -9.32 -15.56
N GLU A 99 15.60 -9.76 -14.58
CA GLU A 99 15.95 -10.83 -13.65
C GLU A 99 14.83 -11.88 -13.65
N SER A 100 15.12 -13.08 -14.14
CA SER A 100 14.10 -14.14 -14.25
C SER A 100 13.83 -14.87 -12.93
N ALA A 101 14.79 -14.86 -12.01
CA ALA A 101 14.71 -15.54 -10.71
C ALA A 101 14.50 -14.57 -9.52
N GLY A 102 14.37 -13.27 -9.80
CA GLY A 102 14.15 -12.22 -8.81
C GLY A 102 15.42 -11.62 -8.20
N LEU A 103 15.20 -10.58 -7.38
CA LEU A 103 16.20 -9.83 -6.64
C LEU A 103 16.13 -10.22 -5.15
N ASP A 104 17.20 -10.77 -4.59
CA ASP A 104 17.35 -10.94 -3.14
C ASP A 104 18.31 -9.86 -2.61
N THR A 105 17.78 -8.96 -1.78
CA THR A 105 18.55 -7.88 -1.16
C THR A 105 19.21 -8.32 0.16
N GLY A 106 18.96 -9.53 0.64
CA GLY A 106 19.43 -10.02 1.95
C GLY A 106 18.77 -9.30 3.15
N ALA A 107 19.24 -9.61 4.36
CA ALA A 107 18.66 -9.04 5.58
C ALA A 107 18.97 -7.54 5.74
N ALA A 108 17.94 -6.76 6.10
CA ALA A 108 17.94 -5.31 6.34
C ALA A 108 18.23 -4.38 5.15
N SER A 109 18.28 -4.88 3.92
CA SER A 109 18.33 -4.04 2.72
C SER A 109 17.00 -4.09 1.97
N GLY A 110 16.39 -2.94 1.70
CA GLY A 110 15.12 -2.84 0.95
C GLY A 110 15.34 -2.47 -0.52
N ILE A 111 14.36 -2.77 -1.37
CA ILE A 111 14.30 -2.26 -2.74
C ILE A 111 13.69 -0.86 -2.68
N ASN A 112 14.48 0.17 -2.97
CA ASN A 112 13.96 1.53 -3.12
C ASN A 112 13.51 1.75 -4.57
N CYS A 113 12.20 1.90 -4.78
CA CYS A 113 11.65 2.23 -6.09
C CYS A 113 11.44 3.75 -6.21
N GLY A 114 12.51 4.47 -6.56
CA GLY A 114 12.46 5.90 -6.88
C GLY A 114 12.39 6.14 -8.39
N GLY A 115 11.35 6.82 -8.87
CA GLY A 115 11.11 7.04 -10.30
C GLY A 115 10.31 5.89 -10.90
N GLY A 116 9.05 6.17 -11.27
CA GLY A 116 8.06 5.17 -11.61
C GLY A 116 8.57 4.11 -12.57
N MET A 117 8.49 2.85 -12.15
CA MET A 117 8.36 1.73 -13.09
C MET A 117 7.12 2.07 -13.92
N GLY A 118 7.25 2.23 -15.25
CA GLY A 118 6.23 2.86 -16.10
C GLY A 118 4.78 2.43 -15.81
N GLY A 119 3.81 3.33 -16.05
CA GLY A 119 2.40 3.13 -15.69
C GLY A 119 1.90 3.95 -14.50
N GLY A 120 2.72 4.88 -13.97
CA GLY A 120 2.32 5.78 -12.90
C GLY A 120 2.44 5.20 -11.48
N TYR A 121 2.92 3.96 -11.34
CA TYR A 121 3.14 3.30 -10.06
C TYR A 121 4.64 3.33 -9.68
N THR A 122 4.94 3.54 -8.40
CA THR A 122 6.32 3.39 -7.89
C THR A 122 6.67 1.92 -7.64
N LEU A 123 5.69 1.05 -7.35
CA LEU A 123 5.87 -0.39 -7.21
C LEU A 123 4.66 -1.12 -7.78
N GLN A 124 4.88 -1.98 -8.77
CA GLN A 124 3.86 -2.89 -9.31
C GLN A 124 4.30 -4.34 -9.08
N VAL A 125 3.50 -5.10 -8.33
CA VAL A 125 3.73 -6.54 -8.10
C VAL A 125 2.81 -7.32 -9.04
N CYS A 126 3.39 -8.04 -10.00
CA CYS A 126 2.68 -8.91 -10.92
C CYS A 126 2.78 -10.38 -10.45
N GLY A 127 1.81 -11.22 -10.81
CA GLY A 127 1.91 -12.68 -10.61
C GLY A 127 1.00 -13.30 -9.54
N GLY A 128 -0.06 -12.64 -9.12
CA GLY A 128 -1.19 -13.26 -8.39
C GLY A 128 -0.94 -13.74 -6.95
N SER A 129 0.32 -13.82 -6.49
CA SER A 129 0.68 -14.37 -5.16
C SER A 129 0.55 -13.39 -3.99
N GLY A 130 0.02 -12.19 -4.22
CA GLY A 130 -0.16 -11.17 -3.19
C GLY A 130 1.15 -10.56 -2.68
N ILE A 131 1.05 -9.70 -1.66
CA ILE A 131 2.18 -9.04 -0.99
C ILE A 131 2.18 -9.49 0.47
N LEU A 132 3.24 -10.18 0.89
CA LEU A 132 3.48 -10.48 2.31
C LEU A 132 4.31 -9.34 2.92
N ALA A 133 3.70 -8.56 3.82
CA ALA A 133 4.36 -7.47 4.54
C ALA A 133 4.01 -7.54 6.03
N VAL A 134 4.96 -7.15 6.88
CA VAL A 134 4.74 -7.06 8.34
C VAL A 134 3.90 -5.82 8.70
N GLY A 135 3.90 -4.78 7.86
CA GLY A 135 3.07 -3.60 8.07
C GLY A 135 2.98 -2.69 6.85
N TYR A 136 1.86 -1.95 6.77
CA TYR A 136 1.61 -0.92 5.76
C TYR A 136 1.39 0.43 6.46
N TYR A 137 2.23 1.42 6.15
CA TYR A 137 2.09 2.77 6.68
C TYR A 137 1.56 3.69 5.58
N LEU A 138 0.30 4.11 5.71
CA LEU A 138 -0.35 5.04 4.79
C LEU A 138 -0.21 6.47 5.33
N SER A 139 0.42 7.36 4.57
CA SER A 139 0.58 8.76 4.96
C SER A 139 -0.77 9.47 5.07
N SER A 140 -1.06 10.09 6.21
CA SER A 140 -2.36 10.74 6.46
C SER A 140 -2.26 12.12 7.13
N ASP A 141 -1.03 12.66 7.27
CA ASP A 141 -0.74 13.96 7.88
C ASP A 141 -1.59 15.08 7.24
N MET A 142 -2.16 15.94 8.08
CA MET A 142 -3.02 17.05 7.64
C MET A 142 -2.32 17.99 6.65
N ARG A 143 -0.99 18.17 6.77
CA ARG A 143 -0.20 19.03 5.87
C ARG A 143 -0.09 18.46 4.45
N LEU A 144 -0.41 17.19 4.27
CA LEU A 144 -0.47 16.53 2.96
C LEU A 144 -1.87 16.63 2.33
N LYS A 145 -2.81 17.33 2.97
CA LYS A 145 -4.22 17.42 2.58
C LYS A 145 -4.66 18.88 2.45
N HIS A 146 -5.52 19.14 1.48
CA HIS A 146 -6.23 20.42 1.31
C HIS A 146 -7.72 20.15 1.09
N ASP A 147 -8.56 21.19 1.15
CA ASP A 147 -10.01 21.09 0.96
C ASP A 147 -10.70 20.02 1.81
N ILE A 148 -10.32 19.95 3.09
CA ILE A 148 -10.81 18.94 4.04
C ILE A 148 -12.29 19.21 4.35
N GLN A 149 -13.15 18.29 3.94
CA GLN A 149 -14.59 18.28 4.23
C GLN A 149 -14.98 17.03 5.02
N ALA A 150 -16.07 17.11 5.79
CA ALA A 150 -16.60 15.94 6.47
C ALA A 150 -17.15 14.93 5.44
N ALA A 151 -16.81 13.65 5.61
CA ALA A 151 -17.27 12.58 4.75
C ALA A 151 -18.66 12.11 5.23
N HIS A 152 -19.69 12.29 4.41
CA HIS A 152 -21.08 11.99 4.78
C HIS A 152 -21.63 10.84 3.95
N LYS A 153 -21.20 9.63 4.31
CA LYS A 153 -21.83 8.39 3.83
C LYS A 153 -21.65 7.33 4.93
N GLY A 154 -22.41 7.46 6.02
CA GLY A 154 -22.43 6.49 7.10
C GLY A 154 -23.29 5.28 6.75
N LEU A 155 -24.40 5.13 7.47
CA LEU A 155 -25.30 3.97 7.34
C LEU A 155 -25.82 3.81 5.92
N ALA A 156 -26.15 4.91 5.24
CA ALA A 156 -26.64 4.88 3.86
C ALA A 156 -25.66 4.23 2.87
N ALA A 157 -24.34 4.37 3.07
CA ALA A 157 -23.37 3.66 2.23
C ALA A 157 -23.27 2.19 2.62
N VAL A 158 -23.23 1.88 3.92
CA VAL A 158 -23.18 0.50 4.40
C VAL A 158 -24.39 -0.30 3.88
N ASP A 159 -25.58 0.27 3.94
CA ASP A 159 -26.83 -0.35 3.44
C ASP A 159 -26.84 -0.55 1.92
N GLY A 160 -26.16 0.34 1.18
CA GLY A 160 -26.03 0.24 -0.27
C GLY A 160 -25.01 -0.81 -0.73
N LEU A 161 -24.12 -1.28 0.15
CA LEU A 161 -23.07 -2.23 -0.17
C LEU A 161 -23.56 -3.68 0.01
N ARG A 162 -23.44 -4.47 -1.05
CA ARG A 162 -23.73 -5.90 -1.02
C ARG A 162 -22.45 -6.71 -0.92
N THR A 163 -22.35 -7.54 0.11
CA THR A 163 -21.29 -8.55 0.22
C THR A 163 -21.65 -9.79 -0.59
N VAL A 164 -20.65 -10.43 -1.16
CA VAL A 164 -20.80 -11.62 -2.00
C VAL A 164 -19.75 -12.66 -1.66
N THR A 165 -20.09 -13.93 -1.84
CA THR A 165 -19.11 -15.00 -2.03
C THR A 165 -19.00 -15.26 -3.52
N PHE A 166 -17.81 -15.59 -3.97
CA PHE A 166 -17.54 -15.82 -5.38
C PHE A 166 -16.38 -16.80 -5.55
N ARG A 167 -16.11 -17.14 -6.79
CA ARG A 167 -14.97 -17.97 -7.17
C ARG A 167 -14.18 -17.26 -8.25
N TRP A 168 -12.86 -17.24 -8.11
CA TRP A 168 -11.97 -16.66 -9.09
C TRP A 168 -11.96 -17.46 -10.40
N ASN A 169 -12.09 -16.81 -11.55
CA ASN A 169 -12.14 -17.48 -12.86
C ASN A 169 -10.81 -18.16 -13.24
N ASP A 170 -9.67 -17.63 -12.79
CA ASP A 170 -8.34 -18.11 -13.14
C ASP A 170 -7.86 -19.28 -12.26
N THR A 171 -8.20 -19.25 -10.97
CA THR A 171 -7.73 -20.22 -9.98
C THR A 171 -8.82 -21.16 -9.48
N ASN A 172 -10.09 -20.89 -9.80
CA ASN A 172 -11.26 -21.63 -9.32
C ASN A 172 -11.30 -21.73 -7.78
N LYS A 173 -10.70 -20.76 -7.07
CA LYS A 173 -10.67 -20.66 -5.61
C LYS A 173 -11.85 -19.84 -5.10
N ASP A 174 -12.51 -20.34 -4.07
CA ASP A 174 -13.60 -19.64 -3.39
C ASP A 174 -13.05 -18.48 -2.54
N ASP A 175 -13.79 -17.37 -2.52
CA ASP A 175 -13.43 -16.14 -1.81
C ASP A 175 -14.70 -15.33 -1.44
N TYR A 176 -14.53 -14.26 -0.69
CA TYR A 176 -15.60 -13.35 -0.28
C TYR A 176 -15.19 -11.88 -0.43
N GLY A 177 -16.14 -11.00 -0.73
CA GLY A 177 -15.85 -9.58 -0.92
C GLY A 177 -17.03 -8.80 -1.49
N VAL A 178 -16.70 -7.85 -2.36
CA VAL A 178 -17.68 -6.96 -3.03
C VAL A 178 -17.45 -6.91 -4.53
N ILE A 179 -18.50 -6.57 -5.29
CA ILE A 179 -18.42 -6.36 -6.74
C ILE A 179 -18.09 -4.89 -7.02
N ALA A 180 -16.97 -4.63 -7.70
CA ALA A 180 -16.47 -3.27 -7.94
C ALA A 180 -17.51 -2.36 -8.64
N GLN A 181 -18.27 -2.89 -9.60
CA GLN A 181 -19.32 -2.17 -10.32
C GLN A 181 -20.53 -1.80 -9.43
N GLU A 182 -20.79 -2.57 -8.38
CA GLU A 182 -21.83 -2.26 -7.40
C GLU A 182 -21.33 -1.21 -6.41
N VAL A 183 -20.11 -1.36 -5.91
CA VAL A 183 -19.44 -0.37 -5.07
C VAL A 183 -19.37 0.99 -5.78
N GLN A 184 -19.08 1.02 -7.08
CA GLN A 184 -19.00 2.26 -7.87
C GLN A 184 -20.27 3.11 -7.82
N LYS A 185 -21.44 2.48 -7.68
CA LYS A 185 -22.73 3.20 -7.61
C LYS A 185 -22.94 3.90 -6.26
N VAL A 186 -22.27 3.41 -5.21
CA VAL A 186 -22.44 3.87 -3.81
C VAL A 186 -21.26 4.75 -3.37
N LEU A 187 -20.04 4.26 -3.62
CA LEU A 187 -18.76 4.84 -3.26
C LEU A 187 -17.83 4.88 -4.49
N PRO A 188 -18.13 5.70 -5.53
CA PRO A 188 -17.26 5.80 -6.70
C PRO A 188 -15.81 6.19 -6.36
N GLU A 189 -15.61 6.92 -5.27
CA GLU A 189 -14.31 7.40 -4.78
C GLU A 189 -13.32 6.31 -4.35
N VAL A 190 -13.78 5.09 -4.07
CA VAL A 190 -12.91 3.96 -3.69
C VAL A 190 -12.56 3.04 -4.85
N ILE A 191 -13.04 3.34 -6.06
CA ILE A 191 -12.79 2.54 -7.25
C ILE A 191 -11.47 2.94 -7.91
N GLY A 192 -10.61 1.96 -8.13
CA GLY A 192 -9.44 2.09 -8.98
C GLY A 192 -9.77 1.69 -10.42
N HIS A 193 -9.15 2.38 -11.38
CA HIS A 193 -9.23 2.07 -12.80
C HIS A 193 -7.89 1.55 -13.28
N ARG A 194 -7.89 0.38 -13.93
CA ARG A 194 -6.70 -0.26 -14.48
C ARG A 194 -6.61 0.00 -15.98
N ASP A 195 -5.39 -0.05 -16.52
CA ASP A 195 -5.13 0.14 -17.96
C ASP A 195 -5.81 -0.91 -18.85
N ASP A 196 -6.10 -2.09 -18.30
CA ASP A 196 -6.82 -3.19 -18.96
C ASP A 196 -8.35 -3.00 -18.98
N GLY A 197 -8.86 -1.88 -18.46
CA GLY A 197 -10.28 -1.56 -18.37
C GLY A 197 -11.00 -2.21 -17.18
N MET A 198 -10.31 -3.01 -16.36
CA MET A 198 -10.89 -3.61 -15.16
C MET A 198 -10.96 -2.61 -14.01
N LEU A 199 -11.97 -2.77 -13.15
CA LEU A 199 -12.12 -1.99 -11.93
C LEU A 199 -11.48 -2.72 -10.75
N SER A 200 -10.91 -1.97 -9.81
CA SER A 200 -10.44 -2.46 -8.51
C SER A 200 -11.10 -1.69 -7.37
N VAL A 201 -11.05 -2.24 -6.16
CA VAL A 201 -11.62 -1.61 -4.95
C VAL A 201 -10.50 -1.34 -3.95
N GLN A 202 -10.46 -0.12 -3.42
CA GLN A 202 -9.60 0.26 -2.29
C GLN A 202 -10.27 -0.19 -0.99
N TYR A 203 -10.10 -1.48 -0.66
CA TYR A 203 -10.76 -2.13 0.48
C TYR A 203 -10.47 -1.45 1.82
N ASP A 204 -9.28 -0.89 2.00
CA ASP A 204 -8.88 -0.12 3.19
C ASP A 204 -9.79 1.08 3.45
N LYS A 205 -10.32 1.71 2.39
CA LYS A 205 -11.21 2.87 2.50
C LYS A 205 -12.65 2.51 2.81
N LEU A 206 -13.05 1.24 2.67
CA LEU A 206 -14.41 0.79 3.01
C LEU A 206 -14.69 0.84 4.52
N VAL A 207 -13.66 0.95 5.36
CA VAL A 207 -13.84 1.13 6.82
C VAL A 207 -14.37 2.52 7.18
N LEU A 208 -14.13 3.54 6.34
CA LEU A 208 -14.53 4.92 6.62
C LEU A 208 -16.05 5.10 6.74
N PRO A 209 -16.90 4.62 5.80
CA PRO A 209 -18.34 4.68 5.97
C PRO A 209 -18.84 3.90 7.20
N VAL A 210 -18.14 2.83 7.60
CA VAL A 210 -18.49 2.05 8.81
C VAL A 210 -18.27 2.88 10.08
N ILE A 211 -17.18 3.68 10.15
CA ILE A 211 -16.93 4.59 11.28
C ILE A 211 -18.07 5.60 11.41
N GLU A 212 -18.50 6.20 10.30
CA GLU A 212 -19.61 7.15 10.32
C GLU A 212 -20.95 6.47 10.64
N ALA A 213 -21.20 5.25 10.13
CA ALA A 213 -22.39 4.48 10.46
C ALA A 213 -22.48 4.18 11.97
N VAL A 214 -21.36 3.83 12.63
CA VAL A 214 -21.34 3.60 14.08
C VAL A 214 -21.67 4.88 14.87
N LYS A 215 -21.18 6.05 14.42
CA LYS A 215 -21.54 7.34 15.04
C LYS A 215 -23.02 7.67 14.86
N GLU A 216 -23.56 7.45 13.67
CA GLU A 216 -24.99 7.64 13.37
C GLU A 216 -25.86 6.71 14.22
N LEU A 217 -25.50 5.42 14.32
CA LEU A 217 -26.20 4.45 15.16
C LEU A 217 -26.12 4.83 16.64
N HIS A 218 -24.97 5.32 17.13
CA HIS A 218 -24.84 5.80 18.50
C HIS A 218 -25.76 7.00 18.78
N ALA A 219 -25.83 7.96 17.86
CA ALA A 219 -26.73 9.10 17.98
C ALA A 219 -28.21 8.66 18.01
N MET A 220 -28.60 7.68 17.19
CA MET A 220 -29.94 7.09 17.21
C MET A 220 -30.25 6.41 18.55
N ILE A 221 -29.29 5.70 19.14
CA ILE A 221 -29.46 5.05 20.45
C ILE A 221 -29.71 6.10 21.53
N VAL A 222 -28.89 7.15 21.59
CA VAL A 222 -29.05 8.23 22.57
C VAL A 222 -30.42 8.92 22.43
N ASP A 223 -30.87 9.17 21.21
CA ASP A 223 -32.19 9.75 20.94
C ASP A 223 -33.34 8.80 21.38
N LEU A 224 -33.21 7.50 21.12
CA LEU A 224 -34.17 6.50 21.56
C LEU A 224 -34.22 6.38 23.08
N GLU A 225 -33.09 6.38 23.77
CA GLU A 225 -33.00 6.37 25.24
C GLU A 225 -33.70 7.60 25.85
N ALA A 226 -33.49 8.78 25.27
CA ALA A 226 -34.17 10.01 25.70
C ALA A 226 -35.69 9.92 25.52
N LYS A 227 -36.15 9.36 24.39
CA LYS A 227 -37.59 9.12 24.15
C LYS A 227 -38.18 8.13 25.15
N VAL A 228 -37.48 7.03 25.44
CA VAL A 228 -37.90 6.03 26.44
C VAL A 228 -37.99 6.67 27.83
N ALA A 229 -36.99 7.45 28.24
CA ALA A 229 -37.02 8.17 29.53
C ALA A 229 -38.22 9.13 29.62
N GLY A 230 -38.50 9.88 28.55
CA GLY A 230 -39.66 10.76 28.49
C GLY A 230 -40.99 10.00 28.60
N LEU A 231 -41.10 8.86 27.94
CA LEU A 231 -42.29 7.99 28.02
C LEU A 231 -42.49 7.41 29.43
N LEU A 232 -41.42 6.99 30.10
CA LEU A 232 -41.47 6.49 31.49
C LEU A 232 -41.91 7.59 32.46
N GLN A 233 -41.41 8.81 32.28
CA GLN A 233 -41.83 9.96 33.07
C GLN A 233 -43.32 10.27 32.85
N TRP A 234 -43.77 10.28 31.59
CA TRP A 234 -45.17 10.49 31.26
C TRP A 234 -46.09 9.42 31.85
N GLN A 235 -45.65 8.16 31.84
CA GLN A 235 -46.39 7.05 32.47
C GLN A 235 -46.52 7.27 33.98
N SER A 236 -45.42 7.59 34.68
CA SER A 236 -45.45 7.88 36.12
C SER A 236 -46.39 9.03 36.48
N ASP A 237 -46.39 10.10 35.68
CA ASP A 237 -47.28 11.24 35.94
C ASP A 237 -48.74 10.93 35.62
N THR A 238 -49.01 10.04 34.67
CA THR A 238 -50.36 9.53 34.38
C THR A 238 -50.88 8.66 35.53
N ASP A 239 -50.04 7.80 36.10
CA ASP A 239 -50.40 6.95 37.26
C ASP A 239 -50.76 7.82 38.47
N LYS A 240 -49.98 8.87 38.77
CA LYS A 240 -50.30 9.82 39.85
C LYS A 240 -51.65 10.53 39.64
N ARG A 241 -51.95 10.91 38.40
CA ARG A 241 -53.26 11.52 38.05
C ARG A 241 -54.39 10.53 38.25
N LEU A 242 -54.18 9.27 37.87
CA LEU A 242 -55.16 8.21 38.08
C LEU A 242 -55.42 7.98 39.58
N ASP A 243 -54.37 7.90 40.41
CA ASP A 243 -54.48 7.77 41.86
C ASP A 243 -55.23 8.96 42.48
N ALA A 244 -54.91 10.18 42.05
CA ALA A 244 -55.60 11.39 42.51
C ALA A 244 -57.09 11.39 42.13
N MET A 245 -57.42 11.01 40.89
CA MET A 245 -58.81 10.87 40.44
C MET A 245 -59.55 9.78 41.22
N GLN A 246 -58.90 8.64 41.50
CA GLN A 246 -59.49 7.57 42.31
C GLN A 246 -59.77 8.05 43.73
N ALA A 247 -58.84 8.79 44.35
CA ALA A 247 -59.05 9.38 45.67
C ALA A 247 -60.21 10.38 45.70
N GLU A 248 -60.31 11.25 44.68
CA GLU A 248 -61.43 12.18 44.53
C GLU A 248 -62.77 11.45 44.37
N ILE A 249 -62.83 10.40 43.54
CA ILE A 249 -64.03 9.56 43.38
C ILE A 249 -64.45 8.93 44.72
N GLN A 250 -63.50 8.44 45.51
CA GLN A 250 -63.82 7.86 46.82
C GLN A 250 -64.34 8.92 47.81
N ALA A 251 -63.74 10.11 47.83
CA ALA A 251 -64.21 11.22 48.65
C ALA A 251 -65.62 11.67 48.25
N LEU A 252 -65.90 11.77 46.95
CA LEU A 252 -67.24 12.09 46.44
C LEU A 252 -68.27 11.02 46.79
N LYS A 253 -67.92 9.73 46.71
CA LYS A 253 -68.78 8.62 47.15
C LYS A 253 -69.14 8.75 48.63
N ALA A 254 -68.14 8.96 49.50
CA ALA A 254 -68.35 9.13 50.94
C ALA A 254 -69.23 10.36 51.26
N ALA A 255 -69.00 11.49 50.56
CA ALA A 255 -69.84 12.67 50.71
C ALA A 255 -71.29 12.43 50.28
N ASN A 256 -71.48 11.68 49.19
CA ASN A 256 -72.81 11.32 48.69
C ASN A 256 -73.54 10.36 49.65
N ASP A 257 -72.83 9.41 50.24
CA ASP A 257 -73.39 8.51 51.26
C ASP A 257 -73.83 9.28 52.51
N ASN A 258 -73.03 10.27 52.94
CA ASN A 258 -73.39 11.14 54.05
C ASN A 258 -74.63 12.00 53.74
N LEU A 259 -74.72 12.56 52.52
CA LEU A 259 -75.90 13.28 52.05
C LEU A 259 -77.14 12.38 52.01
N ALA A 260 -77.00 11.13 51.56
CA ALA A 260 -78.08 10.15 51.58
C ALA A 260 -78.59 9.91 53.02
N HIS A 261 -77.67 9.74 53.98
CA HIS A 261 -78.02 9.61 55.40
C HIS A 261 -78.72 10.85 55.95
N GLN A 262 -78.23 12.06 55.64
CA GLN A 262 -78.86 13.32 56.06
C GLN A 262 -80.29 13.48 55.49
N ASN A 263 -80.47 13.12 54.22
CA ASN A 263 -81.80 13.14 53.58
C ASN A 263 -82.77 12.16 54.24
N ASP A 264 -82.32 10.97 54.63
CA ASP A 264 -83.16 10.00 55.35
C ASP A 264 -83.56 10.49 56.75
N GLU A 265 -82.65 11.12 57.50
CA GLU A 265 -82.96 11.75 58.79
C GLU A 265 -83.98 12.89 58.65
N LEU A 266 -83.79 13.77 57.66
CA LEU A 266 -84.76 14.83 57.35
C LEU A 266 -86.14 14.26 57.00
N ARG A 267 -86.20 13.18 56.20
CA ARG A 267 -87.48 12.51 55.87
C ARG A 267 -88.19 12.00 57.11
N LYS A 268 -87.47 11.42 58.08
CA LYS A 268 -88.05 10.97 59.37
C LYS A 268 -88.60 12.15 60.18
N LEU A 269 -87.88 13.28 60.23
CA LEU A 269 -88.34 14.49 60.93
C LEU A 269 -89.60 15.07 60.30
N VAL A 270 -89.64 15.19 58.97
CA VAL A 270 -90.80 15.72 58.22
C VAL A 270 -92.04 14.84 58.40
N THR A 271 -91.88 13.51 58.27
CA THR A 271 -93.00 12.57 58.48
C THR A 271 -93.46 12.51 59.94
N GLY A 272 -92.55 12.70 60.91
CA GLY A 272 -92.90 12.85 62.32
C GLY A 272 -93.66 14.14 62.63
N ALA A 273 -93.30 15.24 61.97
CA ALA A 273 -93.98 16.53 62.11
C ALA A 273 -95.39 16.54 61.50
N GLN A 274 -95.63 15.78 60.42
CA GLN A 274 -96.96 15.64 59.79
C GLN A 274 -97.94 14.76 60.58
N LYS A 275 -97.48 14.03 61.61
CA LYS A 275 -98.32 13.14 62.45
C LYS A 275 -98.78 13.78 63.78
N LYS A 276 -98.41 15.04 64.03
CA LYS A 276 -98.92 15.85 65.15
C LYS A 276 -99.93 16.87 64.63
#